data_AF-W1PNE9-F1
#
_entry.id   AF-W1PNE9-F1
#
_cell.length_a   1.000
_cell.length_b   1.000
_cell.length_c   1.000
_cell.angle_alpha   90.00
_cell.angle_beta   90.00
_cell.angle_gamma   90.00
#
_symmetry.space_group_name_H-M   'P 1'
#
loop_
_entity.id
_entity.type
_entity.pdbx_description
1 polymer ?
#
loop_
_entity_poly.entity_id
_entity_poly.type
_entity_poly.pdbx_seq_one_letter_code
_entity_poly.pdbx_strand_id
1 'polypeptide(L)'
;CIRPNAEELENIGTSDFTIYNAGQFPCNRYTHYMTSSTSIDLNLARKEMVILGTQYASEMKKGLFSVMHYLMPKRGILSLHSGCNMGRGGDVALFFGLSG
;
A
#
# COMPACT_ATOMS: atom_id res chain seq x y z
N CYS A 1 -8.52 6.99 -3.26
CA CYS A 1 -7.26 7.75 -3.21
C CYS A 1 -7.56 9.07 -2.54
N ILE A 2 -6.85 9.41 -1.46
CA ILE A 2 -6.96 10.74 -0.85
C ILE A 2 -5.99 11.62 -1.61
N ARG A 3 -6.50 12.66 -2.26
CA ARG A 3 -5.69 13.59 -3.06
C ARG A 3 -5.38 14.81 -2.20
N PRO A 4 -4.11 15.22 -2.08
CA PRO A 4 -3.78 16.46 -1.38
C PRO A 4 -4.39 17.66 -2.13
N ASN A 5 -4.75 18.70 -1.39
CA ASN A 5 -5.13 19.98 -1.95
C ASN A 5 -3.88 20.77 -2.42
N ALA A 6 -4.06 21.94 -3.04
CA ALA A 6 -2.95 22.71 -3.61
C ALA A 6 -1.92 23.16 -2.54
N GLU A 7 -2.40 23.62 -1.39
CA GLU A 7 -1.55 24.06 -0.27
C GLU A 7 -0.79 22.89 0.35
N GLU A 8 -1.44 21.73 0.51
CA GLU A 8 -0.80 20.50 0.98
C GLU A 8 0.26 20.00 0.00
N LEU A 9 0.05 20.18 -1.31
CA LEU A 9 1.00 19.78 -2.34
C LEU A 9 2.24 20.69 -2.35
N GLU A 10 2.06 22.00 -2.19
CA GLU A 10 3.16 22.97 -2.07
C GLU A 10 4.02 22.70 -0.83
N ASN A 11 3.39 22.24 0.26
CA ASN A 11 4.04 21.98 1.53
C ASN A 11 4.34 20.49 1.80
N ILE A 12 4.24 19.61 0.79
CA ILE A 12 4.28 18.15 0.99
C ILE A 12 5.64 17.64 1.49
N GLY A 13 6.70 18.40 1.24
CA GLY A 13 8.07 18.06 1.65
C GLY A 13 8.56 16.71 1.10
N THR A 14 9.28 15.97 1.93
CA THR A 14 9.80 14.63 1.59
C THR A 14 8.76 13.55 1.84
N SER A 15 8.58 12.65 0.88
CA SER A 15 7.63 11.53 1.02
C SER A 15 7.99 10.58 2.15
N ASP A 16 6.99 10.20 2.95
CA ASP A 16 7.14 9.18 3.98
C ASP A 16 7.37 7.77 3.41
N PHE A 17 6.90 7.52 2.19
CA PHE A 17 7.05 6.24 1.52
C PHE A 17 7.02 6.43 0.01
N THR A 18 7.88 5.75 -0.73
CA THR A 18 8.00 5.89 -2.19
C THR A 18 7.71 4.57 -2.89
N ILE A 19 6.84 4.60 -3.91
CA ILE A 19 6.52 3.43 -4.73
C ILE A 19 7.14 3.61 -6.12
N TYR A 20 8.06 2.73 -6.49
CA TYR A 20 8.63 2.61 -7.82
C TYR A 20 7.88 1.55 -8.61
N ASN A 21 6.97 1.99 -9.48
CA ASN A 21 6.25 1.09 -10.37
C ASN A 21 6.98 0.98 -11.72
N ALA A 22 7.79 -0.08 -11.85
CA ALA A 22 8.43 -0.49 -13.10
C ALA A 22 7.81 -1.80 -13.61
N GLY A 23 6.48 -1.93 -13.47
CA GLY A 23 5.73 -3.14 -13.77
C GLY A 23 5.84 -3.65 -15.22
N GLN A 24 6.22 -2.80 -16.16
CA GLN A 24 6.51 -3.18 -17.55
C GLN A 24 7.85 -3.89 -17.72
N PHE A 25 8.77 -3.72 -16.77
CA PHE A 25 10.10 -4.33 -16.79
C PHE A 25 10.08 -5.63 -15.99
N PRO A 26 10.51 -6.77 -16.57
CA PRO A 26 10.50 -8.05 -15.86
C PRO A 26 11.57 -8.08 -14.77
N CYS A 27 11.25 -8.76 -13.67
CA CYS A 27 12.24 -9.04 -12.64
C CYS A 27 13.30 -10.04 -13.15
N ASN A 28 14.55 -9.87 -12.69
CA ASN A 28 15.62 -10.81 -12.96
C ASN A 28 15.48 -12.07 -12.07
N ARG A 29 15.12 -13.19 -12.70
CA ARG A 29 14.94 -14.51 -12.04
C ARG A 29 16.22 -15.09 -11.45
N TYR A 30 17.40 -14.59 -11.85
CA TYR A 30 18.68 -15.03 -11.28
C TYR A 30 19.06 -14.26 -10.01
N THR A 31 18.31 -13.22 -9.64
CA THR A 31 18.48 -12.53 -8.37
C THR A 31 17.98 -13.41 -7.22
N HIS A 32 18.70 -13.42 -6.12
CA HIS A 32 18.36 -14.21 -4.93
C HIS A 32 16.93 -13.91 -4.45
N TYR A 33 16.20 -14.96 -4.04
CA TYR A 33 14.78 -14.93 -3.63
C TYR A 33 13.74 -14.61 -4.71
N MET A 34 14.14 -14.31 -5.96
CA MET A 34 13.21 -14.11 -7.05
C MET A 34 12.81 -15.44 -7.69
N THR A 35 11.50 -15.75 -7.67
CA THR A 35 10.98 -17.04 -8.17
C THR A 35 10.27 -16.93 -9.53
N SER A 36 9.99 -15.71 -9.99
CA SER A 36 9.26 -15.46 -11.23
C SER A 36 9.75 -14.19 -11.94
N SER A 37 9.18 -13.89 -13.11
CA SER A 37 9.41 -12.61 -13.80
C SER A 37 8.71 -11.42 -13.12
N THR A 38 7.94 -11.66 -12.06
CA THR A 38 7.22 -10.65 -11.28
C THR A 38 7.84 -10.55 -9.89
N SER A 39 8.06 -9.32 -9.41
CA SER A 39 8.44 -9.06 -8.01
C SER A 39 7.74 -7.84 -7.46
N ILE A 40 7.42 -7.91 -6.17
CA ILE A 40 6.76 -6.86 -5.40
C ILE A 40 7.47 -6.82 -4.05
N ASP A 41 8.48 -5.97 -3.95
CA ASP A 41 9.36 -5.92 -2.79
C ASP A 41 9.09 -4.67 -1.94
N LEU A 42 9.07 -4.86 -0.62
CA LEU A 42 8.89 -3.79 0.36
C LEU A 42 10.14 -3.66 1.23
N ASN A 43 10.74 -2.47 1.24
CA ASN A 43 11.83 -2.13 2.14
C ASN A 43 11.36 -1.13 3.20
N LEU A 44 11.10 -1.61 4.41
CA LEU A 44 10.58 -0.80 5.52
C LEU A 44 11.63 0.17 6.10
N ALA A 45 12.92 -0.15 6.00
CA ALA A 45 14.00 0.71 6.50
C ALA A 45 14.21 1.91 5.57
N ARG A 46 14.18 1.66 4.25
CA ARG A 46 14.27 2.70 3.22
C ARG A 46 12.94 3.38 2.91
N LYS A 47 11.83 2.79 3.39
CA LYS A 47 10.45 3.23 3.11
C LYS A 47 10.14 3.26 1.61
N GLU A 48 10.52 2.18 0.93
CA GLU A 48 10.39 2.05 -0.52
C GLU A 48 9.64 0.77 -0.88
N MET A 49 8.91 0.81 -2.00
CA MET A 49 8.33 -0.36 -2.66
C MET A 49 8.76 -0.39 -4.12
N VAL A 50 9.13 -1.57 -4.62
CA VAL A 50 9.47 -1.77 -6.03
C VAL A 50 8.55 -2.83 -6.63
N ILE A 51 7.92 -2.49 -7.75
CA ILE A 51 7.03 -3.37 -8.51
C ILE A 51 7.65 -3.63 -9.88
N LEU A 52 7.86 -4.90 -10.20
CA LEU A 52 8.43 -5.39 -11.47
C LEU A 52 7.56 -6.50 -12.06
N GLY A 53 7.46 -6.54 -13.38
CA GLY A 53 6.82 -7.63 -14.12
C GLY A 53 5.33 -7.83 -13.86
N THR A 54 4.61 -6.80 -13.43
CA THR A 54 3.15 -6.80 -13.29
C THR A 54 2.58 -5.40 -13.53
N GLN A 55 1.53 -5.32 -14.34
CA GLN A 55 0.79 -4.08 -14.60
C GLN A 55 -0.53 -4.01 -13.82
N TYR A 56 -0.73 -4.93 -12.86
CA TYR A 56 -1.93 -4.96 -12.05
C TYR A 56 -1.89 -3.84 -10.99
N ALA A 57 -2.73 -2.82 -11.17
CA ALA A 57 -2.71 -1.60 -10.35
C ALA A 57 -2.95 -1.84 -8.85
N SER A 58 -3.66 -2.91 -8.49
CA SER A 58 -3.96 -3.21 -7.09
C SER A 58 -2.72 -3.56 -6.27
N GLU A 59 -1.59 -3.92 -6.90
CA GLU A 59 -0.35 -4.17 -6.18
C GLU A 59 0.12 -2.93 -5.42
N MET A 60 0.02 -1.73 -6.02
CA MET A 60 0.34 -0.47 -5.35
C MET A 60 -0.55 -0.26 -4.12
N LYS A 61 -1.86 -0.49 -4.25
CA LYS A 61 -2.84 -0.33 -3.17
C LYS A 61 -2.59 -1.33 -2.04
N LYS A 62 -2.46 -2.62 -2.37
CA LYS A 62 -2.27 -3.70 -1.39
C LYS A 62 -0.90 -3.64 -0.73
N GLY A 63 0.13 -3.21 -1.45
CA GLY A 63 1.46 -2.95 -0.90
C GLY A 63 1.44 -1.89 0.19
N LEU A 64 0.88 -0.70 -0.10
CA LEU A 64 0.74 0.36 0.90
C LEU A 64 -0.16 -0.07 2.07
N PHE A 65 -1.24 -0.81 1.78
CA PHE A 65 -2.10 -1.37 2.82
C PHE A 65 -1.35 -2.34 3.75
N SER A 66 -0.44 -3.15 3.21
CA SER A 66 0.43 -4.04 4.00
C SER A 66 1.40 -3.25 4.89
N VAL A 67 1.94 -2.13 4.39
CA VAL A 67 2.76 -1.21 5.18
C VAL A 67 1.96 -0.63 6.36
N MET A 68 0.71 -0.22 6.12
CA MET A 68 -0.17 0.28 7.20
C MET A 68 -0.50 -0.80 8.23
N HIS A 69 -0.73 -2.04 7.79
CA HIS A 69 -0.90 -3.17 8.69
C HIS A 69 0.33 -3.47 9.55
N TYR A 70 1.53 -3.11 9.12
CA TYR A 70 2.74 -3.21 9.93
C TYR A 70 2.91 -2.02 10.89
N LEU A 71 2.68 -0.79 10.42
CA LEU A 71 2.96 0.44 11.18
C LEU A 71 1.88 0.77 12.21
N MET A 72 0.59 0.57 11.91
CA MET A 72 -0.49 0.98 12.79
C MET A 72 -0.53 0.18 14.11
N PRO A 73 -0.36 -1.16 14.12
CA PRO A 73 -0.34 -1.90 15.38
C PRO A 73 0.80 -1.48 16.31
N LYS A 74 1.96 -1.09 15.76
CA LYS A 74 3.07 -0.54 16.55
C LYS A 74 2.73 0.78 17.24
N ARG A 75 1.73 1.50 16.74
CA ARG A 75 1.18 2.73 17.33
C ARG A 75 -0.03 2.47 18.24
N GLY A 76 -0.37 1.21 18.51
CA GLY A 76 -1.57 0.84 19.26
C GLY A 76 -2.89 1.04 18.48
N ILE A 77 -2.81 1.17 17.16
CA ILE A 77 -3.98 1.38 16.29
C ILE A 77 -4.25 0.09 15.51
N LEU A 78 -5.47 -0.43 15.60
CA LEU A 78 -5.89 -1.60 14.85
C LEU A 78 -6.17 -1.23 13.38
N SER A 79 -5.35 -1.76 12.47
CA SER A 79 -5.60 -1.66 11.02
C SER A 79 -6.47 -2.84 10.56
N LEU A 80 -7.48 -2.56 9.73
CA LEU A 80 -8.51 -3.53 9.34
C LEU A 80 -8.69 -3.59 7.82
N HIS A 81 -8.87 -4.80 7.29
CA HIS A 81 -9.36 -5.04 5.94
C HIS A 81 -10.88 -5.21 5.99
N SER A 82 -11.59 -4.08 6.06
CA SER A 82 -13.05 -4.05 6.19
C SER A 82 -13.65 -2.86 5.47
N GLY A 83 -14.89 -3.02 5.01
CA GLY A 83 -15.76 -1.88 4.73
C GLY A 83 -16.25 -1.25 6.03
N CYS A 84 -16.66 0.01 5.99
CA CYS A 84 -17.35 0.67 7.11
C CYS A 84 -18.45 1.59 6.59
N ASN A 85 -19.51 1.76 7.37
CA ASN A 85 -20.52 2.80 7.17
C ASN A 85 -21.03 3.34 8.51
N MET A 86 -21.73 4.46 8.44
CA MET A 86 -22.27 5.14 9.62
C MET A 86 -23.77 5.39 9.42
N GLY A 87 -24.56 5.04 10.43
CA GLY A 87 -25.98 5.34 10.49
C GLY A 87 -26.26 6.83 10.75
N ARG A 88 -27.51 7.26 10.57
CA ARG A 88 -27.90 8.66 10.81
C ARG A 88 -27.69 9.11 12.27
N GLY A 89 -27.74 8.17 13.20
CA GLY A 89 -27.48 8.41 14.63
C GLY A 89 -26.00 8.43 15.03
N GLY A 90 -25.08 8.18 14.09
CA GLY A 90 -23.65 8.10 14.36
C GLY A 90 -23.13 6.70 14.67
N ASP A 91 -23.99 5.68 14.70
CA ASP A 91 -23.57 4.28 14.91
C ASP A 91 -22.73 3.79 13.73
N VAL A 92 -21.58 3.18 14.02
CA VAL A 92 -20.63 2.70 13.00
C VAL A 92 -20.67 1.18 12.93
N ALA A 93 -20.80 0.64 11.72
CA ALA A 93 -20.68 -0.80 11.45
C ALA A 93 -19.44 -1.10 10.60
N LEU A 94 -18.79 -2.22 10.91
CA LEU A 94 -17.62 -2.75 10.18
C LEU A 94 -18.00 -4.06 9.49
N PHE A 95 -17.60 -4.21 8.23
CA PHE A 95 -17.92 -5.36 7.40
C PHE A 95 -16.62 -6.07 6.98
N PHE A 96 -16.38 -7.25 7.54
CA PHE A 96 -15.23 -8.07 7.21
C PHE A 96 -15.55 -9.01 6.05
N GLY A 97 -14.60 -9.17 5.14
CA GLY A 97 -14.69 -10.09 4.02
C GLY A 97 -13.38 -10.18 3.26
N LEU A 98 -13.14 -11.34 2.64
CA LEU A 98 -12.08 -11.48 1.63
C LEU A 98 -12.55 -10.83 0.32
N SER A 99 -11.62 -10.60 -0.63
CA SER A 99 -12.03 -10.17 -1.96
C SER A 99 -12.96 -11.23 -2.56
N GLY A 100 -14.19 -10.85 -2.88
CA GLY A 100 -15.17 -11.71 -3.54
C GLY A 100 -14.71 -12.19 -4.90
#